data_AF-A0A851W784-F1
#
_entry.id   AF-A0A851W784-F1
#
_cell.length_a   1.000
_cell.length_b   1.000
_cell.length_c   1.000
_cell.angle_alpha   90.00
_cell.angle_beta   90.00
_cell.angle_gamma   90.00
#
_symmetry.space_group_name_H-M   'P 1'
#
loop_
_entity.id
_entity.type
_entity.pdbx_description
1 polymer ?
#
loop_
_entity_poly.entity_id
_entity_poly.type
_entity_poly.pdbx_seq_one_letter_code
_entity_poly.pdbx_strand_id
1 'polypeptide(L)'
;KSRGFPPGPTPFPIIGSFWWINFRADHGSLEKLAKTYGNICTLWLGHRPMVVLYGFQAVKNGLTTNSEDVSGRLQTYVFNKMASGKGILVSNGLIWKQQRHFGIGTLRKLGMGNKGMERGIQTEARYLVEFFRDKAGEAIDPSFPIVHAASNVICAVVFGHRFSLEDKTFRQLIEAFNCIVAFGNSHFYYICETFPWAAMCLPGPLHKTKLSWDFVRSFVRQEIKSHREKGRIDEPEDFIDFYLKQLEKTKNVPNSTFDEDNMVQSVFDLFLGGSETTATTLRWALLYMLIYPDIQ
;
A
#
# COMPACT_ATOMS: atom_id res chain seq x y z
N LYS A 1 -28.40 18.15 -14.95
CA LYS A 1 -28.52 16.75 -14.49
C LYS A 1 -27.71 15.86 -15.43
N SER A 2 -26.56 15.33 -15.02
CA SER A 2 -25.83 14.33 -15.81
C SER A 2 -26.70 13.06 -15.89
N ARG A 3 -27.21 12.73 -17.06
CA ARG A 3 -28.11 11.58 -17.26
C ARG A 3 -27.37 10.29 -16.85
N GLY A 4 -27.82 9.64 -15.77
CA GLY A 4 -27.37 8.29 -15.37
C GLY A 4 -26.48 8.19 -14.13
N PHE A 5 -25.95 9.29 -13.57
CA PHE A 5 -25.11 9.24 -12.36
C PHE A 5 -25.91 9.59 -11.08
N PRO A 6 -25.50 9.07 -9.91
CA PRO A 6 -25.98 9.53 -8.61
C PRO A 6 -25.93 11.07 -8.45
N PRO A 7 -26.72 11.65 -7.53
CA PRO A 7 -26.68 13.08 -7.24
C PRO A 7 -25.28 13.52 -6.80
N GLY A 8 -24.91 14.77 -7.03
CA GLY A 8 -23.62 15.30 -6.63
C GLY A 8 -23.45 16.78 -6.97
N PRO A 9 -22.38 17.40 -6.45
CA PRO A 9 -22.06 18.79 -6.75
C PRO A 9 -21.85 18.99 -8.25
N THR A 10 -22.34 20.11 -8.77
CA THR A 10 -22.22 20.44 -10.19
C THR A 10 -20.75 20.59 -10.55
N PRO A 11 -20.23 19.82 -11.53
CA PRO A 11 -18.84 19.91 -11.93
C PRO A 11 -18.56 21.19 -12.70
N PHE A 12 -17.45 21.85 -12.40
CA PHE A 12 -16.91 22.88 -13.28
C PHE A 12 -16.17 22.25 -14.47
N PRO A 13 -16.11 22.95 -15.62
CA PRO A 13 -15.26 22.54 -16.72
C PRO A 13 -13.82 22.31 -16.25
N ILE A 14 -13.19 21.24 -16.71
CA ILE A 14 -11.78 20.87 -16.47
C ILE A 14 -11.47 20.41 -15.04
N ILE A 15 -11.88 21.13 -14.00
CA ILE A 15 -11.56 20.83 -12.58
C ILE A 15 -12.53 19.79 -11.99
N GLY A 16 -13.75 19.70 -12.53
CA GLY A 16 -14.80 18.85 -11.99
C GLY A 16 -15.40 19.46 -10.72
N SER A 17 -15.79 18.60 -9.77
CA SER A 17 -16.41 19.00 -8.50
C SER A 17 -15.54 18.67 -7.28
N PHE A 18 -14.30 18.23 -7.49
CA PHE A 18 -13.35 17.89 -6.42
C PHE A 18 -12.94 19.10 -5.56
N TRP A 19 -13.07 20.32 -6.09
CA TRP A 19 -12.89 21.56 -5.32
C TRP A 19 -13.90 21.70 -4.16
N TRP A 20 -15.07 21.06 -4.25
CA TRP A 20 -16.12 21.10 -3.24
C TRP A 20 -15.69 20.46 -1.91
N ILE A 21 -14.69 19.57 -1.97
CA ILE A 21 -14.04 18.94 -0.82
C ILE A 21 -12.62 19.49 -0.59
N ASN A 22 -12.33 20.71 -1.02
CA ASN A 22 -11.01 21.36 -0.87
C ASN A 22 -9.84 20.51 -1.41
N PHE A 23 -10.08 19.72 -2.46
CA PHE A 23 -9.10 18.77 -2.99
C PHE A 23 -8.58 17.77 -1.96
N ARG A 24 -9.42 17.39 -0.98
CA ARG A 24 -9.09 16.44 0.08
C ARG A 24 -10.27 15.50 0.34
N ALA A 25 -10.07 14.21 0.10
CA ALA A 25 -11.07 13.18 0.39
C ALA A 25 -10.96 12.67 1.84
N ASP A 26 -11.02 13.57 2.83
CA ASP A 26 -11.03 13.20 4.24
C ASP A 26 -12.44 12.86 4.75
N HIS A 27 -12.52 12.24 5.93
CA HIS A 27 -13.78 11.78 6.50
C HIS A 27 -14.81 12.91 6.63
N GLY A 28 -14.41 14.07 7.13
CA GLY A 28 -15.32 15.21 7.32
C GLY A 28 -15.86 15.77 6.00
N SER A 29 -15.03 15.85 4.96
CA SER A 29 -15.47 16.33 3.64
C SER A 29 -16.43 15.35 2.97
N LEU A 30 -16.16 14.05 3.10
CA LEU A 30 -17.05 12.99 2.58
C LEU A 30 -18.36 12.92 3.37
N GLU A 31 -18.32 13.13 4.69
CA GLU A 31 -19.53 13.22 5.53
C GLU A 31 -20.41 14.39 5.10
N LYS A 32 -19.82 15.58 4.89
CA LYS A 32 -20.56 16.76 4.42
C LYS A 32 -21.24 16.48 3.07
N LEU A 33 -20.52 15.85 2.15
CA LEU A 33 -21.05 15.45 0.86
C LEU A 33 -22.23 14.49 0.99
N ALA A 34 -22.10 13.47 1.85
CA ALA A 34 -23.16 12.51 2.12
C ALA A 34 -24.39 13.15 2.75
N LYS A 35 -24.22 14.12 3.67
CA LYS A 35 -25.33 14.88 4.27
C LYS A 35 -26.09 15.71 3.24
N THR A 36 -25.40 16.27 2.22
CA THR A 36 -26.04 17.11 1.20
C THR A 36 -26.65 16.32 0.04
N TYR A 37 -25.97 15.29 -0.45
CA TYR A 37 -26.37 14.57 -1.68
C TYR A 37 -26.85 13.14 -1.44
N GLY A 38 -26.75 12.65 -0.20
CA GLY A 38 -27.08 11.28 0.17
C GLY A 38 -25.87 10.34 0.19
N ASN A 39 -26.08 9.15 0.73
CA ASN A 39 -25.05 8.13 0.96
C ASN A 39 -24.40 7.56 -0.32
N ILE A 40 -25.01 7.80 -1.49
CA ILE A 40 -24.45 7.45 -2.79
C ILE A 40 -24.46 8.71 -3.64
N CYS A 41 -23.29 9.26 -3.92
CA CYS A 41 -23.17 10.51 -4.66
C CYS A 41 -22.00 10.50 -5.64
N THR A 42 -21.98 11.44 -6.57
CA THR A 42 -20.94 11.55 -7.60
C THR A 42 -20.07 12.78 -7.39
N LEU A 43 -18.75 12.56 -7.28
CA LEU A 43 -17.72 13.58 -7.38
C LEU A 43 -17.01 13.48 -8.73
N TRP A 44 -16.57 14.60 -9.27
CA TRP A 44 -15.81 14.64 -10.51
C TRP A 44 -14.38 15.07 -10.21
N LEU A 45 -13.42 14.17 -10.41
CA LEU A 45 -11.99 14.48 -10.38
C LEU A 45 -11.56 14.84 -11.80
N GLY A 46 -11.53 16.15 -12.08
CA GLY A 46 -11.42 16.65 -13.44
C GLY A 46 -12.55 16.15 -14.33
N HIS A 47 -12.21 15.40 -15.36
CA HIS A 47 -13.16 14.77 -16.29
C HIS A 47 -13.64 13.38 -15.85
N ARG A 48 -13.12 12.83 -14.74
CA ARG A 48 -13.41 11.46 -14.30
C ARG A 48 -14.48 11.45 -13.19
N PRO A 49 -15.63 10.79 -13.39
CA PRO A 49 -16.61 10.62 -12.34
C PRO A 49 -16.12 9.57 -11.32
N MET A 50 -16.35 9.84 -10.04
CA MET A 50 -16.11 8.97 -8.90
C MET A 50 -17.41 8.85 -8.10
N VAL A 51 -17.91 7.62 -7.95
CA VAL A 51 -19.06 7.36 -7.09
C VAL A 51 -18.56 7.14 -5.67
N VAL A 52 -19.05 7.95 -4.74
CA VAL A 52 -18.74 7.84 -3.32
C VAL A 52 -19.85 7.03 -2.65
N LEU A 53 -19.45 5.96 -1.96
CA LEU A 53 -20.32 5.19 -1.08
C LEU A 53 -20.01 5.59 0.37
N TYR A 54 -20.98 6.17 1.06
CA TYR A 54 -20.84 6.63 2.44
C TYR A 54 -21.82 5.93 3.37
N GLY A 55 -21.33 5.51 4.54
CA GLY A 55 -22.12 4.79 5.54
C GLY A 55 -22.21 3.28 5.30
N PHE A 56 -22.52 2.55 6.38
CA PHE A 56 -22.46 1.09 6.41
C PHE A 56 -23.28 0.41 5.31
N GLN A 57 -24.55 0.80 5.13
CA GLN A 57 -25.44 0.12 4.19
C GLN A 57 -24.99 0.30 2.73
N ALA A 58 -24.57 1.51 2.35
CA ALA A 58 -24.12 1.79 0.98
C ALA A 58 -22.81 1.05 0.66
N VAL A 59 -21.85 1.07 1.60
CA VAL A 59 -20.56 0.38 1.46
C VAL A 59 -20.76 -1.14 1.44
N LYS A 60 -21.59 -1.70 2.33
CA LYS A 60 -21.90 -3.13 2.36
C LYS A 60 -22.54 -3.56 1.05
N ASN A 61 -23.63 -2.92 0.64
CA ASN A 61 -24.32 -3.27 -0.60
C ASN A 61 -23.38 -3.20 -1.81
N GLY A 62 -22.59 -2.13 -1.93
CA GLY A 62 -21.63 -1.98 -3.02
C GLY A 62 -20.56 -3.08 -3.01
N LEU A 63 -19.86 -3.27 -1.89
CA LEU A 63 -18.70 -4.16 -1.82
C LEU A 63 -19.04 -5.66 -1.69
N THR A 64 -20.24 -6.01 -1.23
CA THR A 64 -20.65 -7.43 -1.07
C THR A 64 -21.71 -7.88 -2.07
N THR A 65 -22.79 -7.11 -2.24
CA THR A 65 -23.91 -7.53 -3.10
C THR A 65 -23.61 -7.26 -4.57
N ASN A 66 -22.96 -6.13 -4.86
CA ASN A 66 -22.54 -5.72 -6.20
C ASN A 66 -21.01 -5.82 -6.36
N SER A 67 -20.39 -6.81 -5.72
CA SER A 67 -18.93 -6.89 -5.62
C SER A 67 -18.22 -6.95 -6.97
N GLU A 68 -18.83 -7.59 -7.98
CA GLU A 68 -18.25 -7.68 -9.32
C GLU A 68 -18.13 -6.30 -9.99
N ASP A 69 -19.17 -5.45 -9.84
CA ASP A 69 -19.25 -4.11 -10.42
C ASP A 69 -18.20 -3.15 -9.83
N VAL A 70 -17.79 -3.36 -8.57
CA VAL A 70 -16.85 -2.51 -7.83
C VAL A 70 -15.49 -3.18 -7.55
N SER A 71 -15.25 -4.35 -8.14
CA SER A 71 -14.02 -5.13 -7.92
C SER A 71 -12.76 -4.50 -8.55
N GLY A 72 -12.95 -3.61 -9.52
CA GLY A 72 -11.87 -2.95 -10.25
C GLY A 72 -11.00 -2.05 -9.37
N ARG A 73 -9.72 -1.94 -9.72
CA ARG A 73 -8.77 -1.02 -9.10
C ARG A 73 -8.68 0.28 -9.88
N LEU A 74 -8.62 1.40 -9.17
CA LEU A 74 -8.51 2.71 -9.76
C LEU A 74 -7.20 2.85 -10.56
N GLN A 75 -7.29 3.08 -11.86
CA GLN A 75 -6.14 3.34 -12.75
C GLN A 75 -5.88 4.84 -12.84
N THR A 76 -5.14 5.36 -11.88
CA THR A 76 -4.76 6.78 -11.85
C THR A 76 -3.54 7.05 -12.73
N TYR A 77 -3.34 8.31 -13.12
CA TYR A 77 -2.16 8.67 -13.92
C TYR A 77 -0.87 8.38 -13.17
N VAL A 78 -0.82 8.72 -11.87
CA VAL A 78 0.32 8.44 -10.99
C VAL A 78 0.52 6.93 -10.84
N PHE A 79 -0.51 6.14 -10.56
CA PHE A 79 -0.33 4.69 -10.40
C PHE A 79 0.15 4.02 -11.69
N ASN A 80 -0.39 4.40 -12.84
CA ASN A 80 0.07 3.87 -14.11
C ASN A 80 1.51 4.24 -14.41
N LYS A 81 1.92 5.48 -14.10
CA LYS A 81 3.31 5.93 -14.32
C LYS A 81 4.31 5.23 -13.41
N MET A 82 3.89 4.89 -12.19
CA MET A 82 4.79 4.39 -11.17
C MET A 82 4.79 2.85 -11.08
N ALA A 83 3.62 2.20 -11.14
CA ALA A 83 3.47 0.75 -11.04
C ALA A 83 3.21 0.06 -12.40
N SER A 84 3.00 0.80 -13.48
CA SER A 84 2.77 0.25 -14.84
C SER A 84 1.64 -0.79 -14.91
N GLY A 85 0.62 -0.68 -14.04
CA GLY A 85 -0.48 -1.64 -13.95
C GLY A 85 -0.10 -3.03 -13.42
N LYS A 86 1.10 -3.18 -12.83
CA LYS A 86 1.65 -4.43 -12.29
C LYS A 86 1.35 -4.57 -10.79
N GLY A 87 1.65 -5.74 -10.24
CA GLY A 87 1.52 -6.05 -8.80
C GLY A 87 0.12 -6.51 -8.39
N ILE A 88 -0.22 -6.31 -7.12
CA ILE A 88 -1.44 -6.79 -6.46
C ILE A 88 -2.39 -5.64 -6.10
N LEU A 89 -1.86 -4.47 -5.72
CA LEU A 89 -2.63 -3.38 -5.14
C LEU A 89 -3.41 -2.59 -6.21
N VAL A 90 -2.75 -2.27 -7.33
CA VAL A 90 -3.30 -1.39 -8.38
C VAL A 90 -3.54 -2.09 -9.71
N SER A 91 -3.23 -3.38 -9.86
CA SER A 91 -3.46 -4.10 -11.12
C SER A 91 -4.94 -4.47 -11.32
N ASN A 92 -5.32 -4.76 -12.56
CA ASN A 92 -6.67 -5.21 -12.94
C ASN A 92 -6.63 -6.47 -13.82
N GLY A 93 -7.79 -7.09 -14.03
CA GLY A 93 -7.97 -8.17 -14.98
C GLY A 93 -7.19 -9.44 -14.63
N LEU A 94 -6.57 -10.06 -15.64
CA LEU A 94 -5.86 -11.34 -15.47
C LEU A 94 -4.62 -11.21 -14.58
N ILE A 95 -3.87 -10.10 -14.69
CA ILE A 95 -2.69 -9.82 -13.86
C ILE A 95 -3.10 -9.84 -12.38
N TRP A 96 -4.10 -9.04 -12.02
CA TRP A 96 -4.58 -8.99 -10.64
C TRP A 96 -5.05 -10.34 -10.13
N LYS A 97 -5.82 -11.09 -10.92
CA LYS A 97 -6.33 -12.42 -10.53
C LYS A 97 -5.18 -13.39 -10.23
N GLN A 98 -4.18 -13.47 -11.11
CA GLN A 98 -3.04 -14.38 -10.93
C GLN A 98 -2.14 -13.93 -9.78
N GLN A 99 -1.77 -12.64 -9.72
CA GLN A 99 -0.89 -12.10 -8.69
C GLN A 99 -1.51 -12.18 -7.30
N ARG A 100 -2.80 -11.86 -7.17
CA ARG A 100 -3.52 -11.99 -5.89
C ARG A 100 -3.65 -13.45 -5.45
N HIS A 101 -4.00 -14.34 -6.36
CA HIS A 101 -4.14 -15.77 -6.04
C HIS A 101 -2.81 -16.36 -5.59
N PHE A 102 -1.74 -16.07 -6.35
CA PHE A 102 -0.38 -16.44 -6.00
C PHE A 102 0.02 -15.86 -4.65
N GLY A 103 -0.17 -14.55 -4.45
CA GLY A 103 0.23 -13.86 -3.23
C GLY A 103 -0.42 -14.43 -1.98
N ILE A 104 -1.75 -14.62 -1.98
CA ILE A 104 -2.48 -15.22 -0.87
C ILE A 104 -2.02 -16.66 -0.63
N GLY A 105 -1.86 -17.45 -1.70
CA GLY A 105 -1.41 -18.84 -1.60
C GLY A 105 -0.01 -18.96 -0.99
N THR A 106 0.91 -18.10 -1.41
CA THR A 106 2.29 -18.04 -0.90
C THR A 106 2.34 -17.58 0.55
N LEU A 107 1.64 -16.50 0.91
CA LEU A 107 1.58 -16.05 2.31
C LEU A 107 1.07 -17.14 3.26
N ARG A 108 0.05 -17.91 2.86
CA ARG A 108 -0.45 -19.06 3.66
C ARG A 108 0.61 -20.15 3.82
N LYS A 109 1.37 -20.46 2.77
CA LYS A 109 2.48 -21.45 2.82
C LYS A 109 3.61 -20.99 3.73
N LEU A 110 3.91 -19.69 3.72
CA LEU A 110 4.88 -19.04 4.61
C LEU A 110 4.36 -18.86 6.05
N GLY A 111 3.21 -19.44 6.38
CA GLY A 111 2.70 -19.52 7.74
C GLY A 111 1.75 -18.40 8.15
N MET A 112 1.25 -17.58 7.22
CA MET A 112 0.14 -16.65 7.52
C MET A 112 -1.08 -17.43 8.01
N GLY A 113 -1.46 -17.21 9.28
CA GLY A 113 -2.54 -17.94 9.96
C GLY A 113 -2.09 -19.19 10.73
N ASN A 114 -0.78 -19.49 10.76
CA ASN A 114 -0.21 -20.66 11.44
C ASN A 114 0.85 -20.22 12.47
N LYS A 115 1.33 -21.18 13.29
CA LYS A 115 2.37 -20.96 14.33
C LYS A 115 3.72 -20.44 13.79
N GLY A 116 3.98 -20.57 12.48
CA GLY A 116 5.21 -20.07 11.85
C GLY A 116 5.32 -18.54 11.93
N MET A 117 4.30 -17.83 11.43
CA MET A 117 4.23 -16.37 11.49
C MET A 117 4.14 -15.86 12.93
N GLU A 118 3.42 -16.58 13.81
CA GLU A 118 3.32 -16.26 15.23
C GLU A 118 4.70 -16.11 15.89
N ARG A 119 5.62 -17.04 15.63
CA ARG A 119 6.99 -16.97 16.16
C ARG A 119 7.76 -15.76 15.63
N GLY A 120 7.56 -15.40 14.36
CA GLY A 120 8.14 -14.19 13.76
C GLY A 120 7.63 -12.93 14.47
N ILE A 121 6.31 -12.83 14.68
CA ILE A 121 5.69 -11.72 15.40
C ILE A 121 6.18 -11.64 16.85
N GLN A 122 6.21 -12.77 17.59
CA GLN A 122 6.73 -12.83 18.96
C GLN A 122 8.20 -12.40 19.03
N THR A 123 8.98 -12.75 18.02
CA THR A 123 10.39 -12.36 17.92
C THR A 123 10.53 -10.84 17.81
N GLU A 124 9.82 -10.19 16.87
CA GLU A 124 9.86 -8.71 16.76
C GLU A 124 9.27 -8.02 17.98
N ALA A 125 8.18 -8.55 18.53
CA ALA A 125 7.58 -8.00 19.75
C ALA A 125 8.56 -8.04 20.92
N ARG A 126 9.33 -9.12 21.08
CA ARG A 126 10.37 -9.22 22.11
C ARG A 126 11.45 -8.15 21.93
N TYR A 127 11.97 -7.96 20.70
CA TYR A 127 12.95 -6.92 20.43
C TYR A 127 12.40 -5.52 20.72
N LEU A 128 11.14 -5.27 20.39
CA LEU A 128 10.50 -3.99 20.69
C LEU A 128 10.36 -3.75 22.20
N VAL A 129 9.99 -4.78 22.97
CA VAL A 129 9.93 -4.72 24.44
C VAL A 129 11.31 -4.50 25.07
N GLU A 130 12.34 -5.18 24.57
CA GLU A 130 13.73 -4.98 24.98
C GLU A 130 14.18 -3.54 24.71
N PHE A 131 13.90 -3.02 23.51
CA PHE A 131 14.17 -1.62 23.18
C PHE A 131 13.54 -0.64 24.17
N PHE A 132 12.27 -0.83 24.54
CA PHE A 132 11.60 0.04 25.52
C PHE A 132 12.20 -0.09 26.92
N ARG A 133 12.59 -1.30 27.33
CA ARG A 133 13.20 -1.58 28.63
C ARG A 133 14.54 -0.86 28.79
N ASP A 134 15.36 -0.87 27.74
CA ASP A 134 16.70 -0.27 27.74
C ASP A 134 16.67 1.26 27.86
N LYS A 135 15.53 1.90 27.60
CA LYS A 135 15.34 3.34 27.76
C LYS A 135 15.03 3.77 29.19
N ALA A 136 14.84 2.84 30.12
CA ALA A 136 14.77 3.08 31.56
C ALA A 136 13.83 4.25 32.00
N GLY A 137 12.73 4.46 31.27
CA GLY A 137 11.75 5.52 31.57
C GLY A 137 12.05 6.89 30.95
N GLU A 138 13.08 7.03 30.11
CA GLU A 138 13.36 8.25 29.36
C GLU A 138 12.27 8.55 28.32
N ALA A 139 12.03 9.83 28.06
CA ALA A 139 11.14 10.26 26.99
C ALA A 139 11.76 9.94 25.62
N ILE A 140 11.06 9.14 24.82
CA ILE A 140 11.52 8.70 23.51
C ILE A 140 10.42 8.84 22.46
N ASP A 141 10.82 8.99 21.20
CA ASP A 141 9.90 8.81 20.07
C ASP A 141 9.85 7.32 19.68
N PRO A 142 8.71 6.63 19.90
CA PRO A 142 8.59 5.21 19.57
C PRO A 142 8.32 4.96 18.07
N SER A 143 8.20 6.00 17.26
CA SER A 143 7.72 5.89 15.88
C SER A 143 8.57 4.96 15.02
N PHE A 144 9.89 5.14 14.99
CA PHE A 144 10.77 4.31 14.16
C PHE A 144 10.90 2.86 14.66
N PRO A 145 11.12 2.58 15.96
CA PRO A 145 11.14 1.20 16.49
C PRO A 145 9.87 0.40 16.18
N ILE A 146 8.70 1.03 16.26
CA ILE A 146 7.42 0.37 15.93
C ILE A 146 7.33 0.04 14.44
N VAL A 147 7.69 1.00 13.57
CA VAL A 147 7.71 0.78 12.12
C VAL A 147 8.71 -0.32 11.79
N HIS A 148 9.90 -0.30 12.39
CA HIS A 148 10.92 -1.32 12.21
C HIS A 148 10.43 -2.71 12.59
N ALA A 149 9.83 -2.87 13.77
CA ALA A 149 9.27 -4.14 14.23
C ALA A 149 8.17 -4.66 13.28
N ALA A 150 7.22 -3.81 12.88
CA ALA A 150 6.16 -4.19 11.95
C ALA A 150 6.71 -4.57 10.57
N SER A 151 7.67 -3.79 10.06
CA SER A 151 8.32 -4.05 8.78
C SER A 151 9.15 -5.34 8.80
N ASN A 152 9.87 -5.64 9.89
CA ASN A 152 10.67 -6.85 9.95
C ASN A 152 9.85 -8.14 9.89
N VAL A 153 8.61 -8.14 10.40
CA VAL A 153 7.69 -9.28 10.22
C VAL A 153 7.47 -9.55 8.74
N ILE A 154 7.16 -8.51 7.94
CA ILE A 154 6.93 -8.69 6.51
C ILE A 154 8.24 -8.89 5.73
N CYS A 155 9.37 -8.31 6.16
CA CYS A 155 10.70 -8.58 5.59
C CYS A 155 11.07 -10.05 5.70
N ALA A 156 10.88 -10.67 6.86
CA ALA A 156 11.19 -12.08 7.05
C ALA A 156 10.37 -12.98 6.12
N VAL A 157 9.13 -12.59 5.82
CA VAL A 157 8.24 -13.32 4.91
C VAL A 157 8.61 -13.09 3.44
N VAL A 158 9.03 -11.87 3.10
CA VAL A 158 9.22 -11.45 1.71
C VAL A 158 10.65 -11.67 1.21
N PHE A 159 11.65 -11.34 2.04
CA PHE A 159 13.09 -11.42 1.74
C PHE A 159 13.78 -12.60 2.44
N GLY A 160 13.06 -13.35 3.28
CA GLY A 160 13.63 -14.48 4.04
C GLY A 160 14.52 -14.08 5.21
N HIS A 161 14.70 -12.77 5.46
CA HIS A 161 15.52 -12.29 6.56
C HIS A 161 15.02 -10.98 7.17
N ARG A 162 15.64 -10.62 8.30
CA ARG A 162 15.35 -9.43 9.09
C ARG A 162 16.45 -8.38 8.89
N PHE A 163 16.14 -7.13 9.20
CA PHE A 163 17.10 -6.03 9.22
C PHE A 163 17.40 -5.57 10.64
N SER A 164 18.65 -5.19 10.91
CA SER A 164 19.03 -4.57 12.19
C SER A 164 18.35 -3.22 12.35
N LEU A 165 18.16 -2.78 13.59
CA LEU A 165 17.59 -1.45 13.87
C LEU A 165 18.52 -0.32 13.39
N GLU A 166 19.83 -0.57 13.40
CA GLU A 166 20.90 0.34 13.02
C GLU A 166 21.22 0.31 11.51
N ASP A 167 20.53 -0.54 10.74
CA ASP A 167 20.76 -0.65 9.30
C ASP A 167 20.34 0.63 8.58
N LYS A 168 21.34 1.34 8.05
CA LYS A 168 21.14 2.62 7.35
C LYS A 168 20.36 2.45 6.05
N THR A 169 20.56 1.34 5.33
CA THR A 169 19.86 1.05 4.08
C THR A 169 18.38 0.77 4.36
N PHE A 170 18.11 0.00 5.42
CA PHE A 170 16.74 -0.25 5.84
C PHE A 170 16.03 1.02 6.30
N ARG A 171 16.72 1.89 7.04
CA ARG A 171 16.17 3.20 7.41
C ARG A 171 15.81 4.04 6.18
N GLN A 172 16.69 4.07 5.16
CA GLN A 172 16.40 4.74 3.89
C GLN A 172 15.20 4.12 3.16
N LEU A 173 15.03 2.79 3.23
CA LEU A 173 13.86 2.09 2.68
C LEU A 173 12.57 2.57 3.32
N ILE A 174 12.52 2.62 4.65
CA ILE A 174 11.35 3.14 5.39
C ILE A 174 11.08 4.61 5.05
N GLU A 175 12.11 5.46 5.01
CA GLU A 175 11.96 6.87 4.64
C GLU A 175 11.43 7.05 3.20
N ALA A 176 11.87 6.20 2.28
CA ALA A 176 11.37 6.20 0.90
C ALA A 176 9.89 5.80 0.83
N PHE A 177 9.47 4.76 1.57
CA PHE A 177 8.05 4.39 1.67
C PHE A 177 7.20 5.49 2.28
N ASN A 178 7.67 6.11 3.37
CA ASN A 178 6.99 7.25 4.00
C ASN A 178 6.83 8.41 3.03
N CYS A 179 7.84 8.69 2.20
CA CYS A 179 7.74 9.72 1.17
C CYS A 179 6.65 9.40 0.13
N ILE A 180 6.53 8.13 -0.30
CA ILE A 180 5.52 7.69 -1.26
C ILE A 180 4.11 7.79 -0.66
N VAL A 181 3.93 7.34 0.58
CA VAL A 181 2.64 7.41 1.29
C VAL A 181 2.23 8.86 1.55
N ALA A 182 3.17 9.71 1.98
CA ALA A 182 2.92 11.12 2.19
C ALA A 182 2.51 11.83 0.88
N PHE A 183 3.13 11.47 -0.25
CA PHE A 183 2.75 11.99 -1.55
C PHE A 183 1.31 11.62 -1.92
N GLY A 184 0.93 10.35 -1.79
CA GLY A 184 -0.42 9.87 -2.10
C GLY A 184 -1.52 10.55 -1.27
N ASN A 185 -1.18 11.05 -0.07
CA ASN A 185 -2.09 11.80 0.80
C ASN A 185 -2.01 13.34 0.64
N SER A 186 -1.17 13.83 -0.27
CA SER A 186 -0.95 15.27 -0.44
C SER A 186 -1.93 15.90 -1.44
N HIS A 187 -2.21 17.21 -1.29
CA HIS A 187 -2.97 17.96 -2.29
C HIS A 187 -2.33 17.92 -3.68
N PHE A 188 -1.00 17.82 -3.73
CA PHE A 188 -0.24 17.77 -4.98
C PHE A 188 -0.54 16.50 -5.79
N TYR A 189 -0.85 15.38 -5.13
CA TYR A 189 -1.29 14.16 -5.81
C TYR A 189 -2.59 14.40 -6.60
N TYR A 190 -3.59 15.02 -5.98
CA TYR A 190 -4.85 15.32 -6.67
C TYR A 190 -4.67 16.34 -7.80
N ILE A 191 -3.73 17.28 -7.67
CA ILE A 191 -3.35 18.19 -8.76
C ILE A 191 -2.74 17.39 -9.92
N CYS A 192 -1.86 16.43 -9.64
CA CYS A 192 -1.26 15.56 -10.65
C CYS A 192 -2.29 14.70 -11.39
N GLU A 193 -3.31 14.21 -10.67
CA GLU A 193 -4.41 13.46 -11.26
C GLU A 193 -5.34 14.32 -12.12
N THR A 194 -5.59 15.56 -11.69
CA THR A 194 -6.49 16.48 -12.41
C THR A 194 -5.79 17.09 -13.64
N PHE A 195 -4.50 17.43 -13.51
CA PHE A 195 -3.70 18.11 -14.53
C PHE A 195 -2.37 17.40 -14.81
N PRO A 196 -2.37 16.23 -15.47
CA PRO A 196 -1.15 15.46 -15.74
C PRO A 196 -0.09 16.23 -16.52
N TRP A 197 -0.49 17.09 -17.45
CA TRP A 197 0.42 17.91 -18.27
C TRP A 197 1.16 18.95 -17.43
N ALA A 198 0.48 19.63 -16.50
CA ALA A 198 1.10 20.61 -15.61
C ALA A 198 2.06 19.93 -14.63
N ALA A 199 1.70 18.76 -14.14
CA ALA A 199 2.51 17.96 -13.24
C ALA A 199 3.82 17.44 -13.87
N MET A 200 3.90 17.33 -15.20
CA MET A 200 5.17 16.98 -15.88
C MET A 200 6.17 18.13 -15.89
N CYS A 201 5.69 19.38 -15.84
CA CYS A 201 6.53 20.58 -15.98
C CYS A 201 6.98 21.18 -14.64
N LEU A 202 6.35 20.80 -13.52
CA LEU A 202 6.66 21.35 -12.20
C LEU A 202 7.69 20.49 -11.46
N PRO A 203 8.94 20.96 -11.26
CA PRO A 203 9.86 20.33 -10.33
C PRO A 203 9.29 20.43 -8.92
N GLY A 204 9.23 19.32 -8.18
CA GLY A 204 8.56 19.31 -6.88
C GLY A 204 8.34 17.93 -6.26
N PRO A 205 7.29 17.75 -5.44
CA PRO A 205 7.02 16.52 -4.69
C PRO A 205 6.98 15.24 -5.53
N LEU A 206 6.52 15.34 -6.79
CA LEU A 206 6.49 14.21 -7.71
C LEU A 206 7.89 13.70 -8.06
N HIS A 207 8.89 14.59 -8.19
CA HIS A 207 10.27 14.19 -8.49
C HIS A 207 10.89 13.43 -7.31
N LYS A 208 10.76 13.97 -6.09
CA LYS A 208 11.23 13.28 -4.86
C LYS A 208 10.56 11.92 -4.67
N THR A 209 9.25 11.85 -4.94
CA THR A 209 8.50 10.58 -4.88
C THR A 209 8.99 9.60 -5.92
N LYS A 210 9.30 10.06 -7.14
CA LYS A 210 9.86 9.22 -8.18
C LYS A 210 11.21 8.62 -7.78
N LEU A 211 12.13 9.44 -7.26
CA LEU A 211 13.42 8.98 -6.76
C LEU A 211 13.26 7.95 -5.63
N SER A 212 12.33 8.19 -4.70
CA SER A 212 12.02 7.25 -3.61
C SER A 212 11.53 5.92 -4.18
N TRP A 213 10.64 5.94 -5.16
CA TRP A 213 10.12 4.73 -5.79
C TRP A 213 11.20 3.97 -6.58
N ASP A 214 12.08 4.70 -7.29
CA ASP A 214 13.21 4.11 -8.02
C ASP A 214 14.23 3.48 -7.05
N PHE A 215 14.46 4.10 -5.89
CA PHE A 215 15.27 3.53 -4.81
C PHE A 215 14.67 2.21 -4.30
N VAL A 216 13.38 2.19 -3.92
CA VAL A 216 12.73 0.97 -3.43
C VAL A 216 12.78 -0.15 -4.48
N ARG A 217 12.50 0.16 -5.75
CA ARG A 217 12.60 -0.86 -6.81
C ARG A 217 14.01 -1.39 -7.00
N SER A 218 15.01 -0.53 -6.89
CA SER A 218 16.41 -0.93 -7.00
C SER A 218 16.81 -1.84 -5.83
N PHE A 219 16.39 -1.50 -4.62
CA PHE A 219 16.57 -2.33 -3.43
C PHE A 219 15.94 -3.73 -3.61
N VAL A 220 14.68 -3.79 -4.04
CA VAL A 220 13.99 -5.07 -4.29
C VAL A 220 14.68 -5.88 -5.39
N ARG A 221 15.17 -5.24 -6.46
CA ARG A 221 15.93 -5.94 -7.51
C ARG A 221 17.27 -6.48 -7.00
N GLN A 222 17.92 -5.78 -6.08
CA GLN A 222 19.13 -6.28 -5.43
C GLN A 222 18.84 -7.52 -4.58
N GLU A 223 17.75 -7.50 -3.82
CA GLU A 223 17.28 -8.69 -3.08
C GLU A 223 17.02 -9.86 -4.02
N ILE A 224 16.25 -9.65 -5.10
CA ILE A 224 15.99 -10.67 -6.12
C ILE A 224 17.30 -11.22 -6.72
N LYS A 225 18.27 -10.35 -6.98
CA LYS A 225 19.59 -10.76 -7.50
C LYS A 225 20.32 -11.65 -6.50
N SER A 226 20.33 -11.29 -5.23
CA SER A 226 20.93 -12.12 -4.18
C SER A 226 20.29 -13.51 -4.10
N HIS A 227 18.96 -13.60 -4.19
CA HIS A 227 18.25 -14.89 -4.21
C HIS A 227 18.64 -15.74 -5.44
N ARG A 228 18.83 -15.12 -6.61
CA ARG A 228 19.33 -15.84 -7.80
C ARG A 228 20.75 -16.35 -7.63
N GLU A 229 21.63 -15.58 -6.98
CA GLU A 229 23.04 -15.94 -6.74
C GLU A 229 23.19 -17.09 -5.73
N LYS A 230 22.27 -17.21 -4.76
CA LYS A 230 22.21 -18.37 -3.83
C LYS A 230 21.95 -19.70 -4.56
N GLY A 231 21.47 -19.65 -5.81
CA GLY A 231 21.20 -20.82 -6.63
C GLY A 231 19.82 -21.41 -6.41
N ARG A 232 19.57 -22.59 -6.98
CA ARG A 232 18.24 -23.23 -6.93
C ARG A 232 17.99 -23.80 -5.53
N ILE A 233 17.03 -23.22 -4.83
CA ILE A 233 16.56 -23.73 -3.54
C ILE A 233 15.43 -24.74 -3.79
N ASP A 234 15.61 -25.97 -3.30
CA ASP A 234 14.62 -27.05 -3.48
C ASP A 234 13.31 -26.73 -2.74
N GLU A 235 13.43 -26.14 -1.55
CA GLU A 235 12.33 -25.71 -0.68
C GLU A 235 12.32 -24.18 -0.54
N PRO A 236 11.42 -23.46 -1.23
CA PRO A 236 11.34 -22.00 -1.15
C PRO A 236 11.10 -21.52 0.29
N GLU A 237 11.92 -20.59 0.76
CA GLU A 237 11.88 -20.13 2.16
C GLU A 237 11.11 -18.82 2.33
N ASP A 238 11.00 -18.02 1.25
CA ASP A 238 10.34 -16.72 1.25
C ASP A 238 9.56 -16.43 -0.04
N PHE A 239 8.90 -15.27 -0.06
CA PHE A 239 8.06 -14.86 -1.19
C PHE A 239 8.83 -14.77 -2.51
N ILE A 240 10.07 -14.25 -2.49
CA ILE A 240 10.90 -14.10 -3.69
C ILE A 240 11.23 -15.48 -4.26
N ASP A 241 11.63 -16.43 -3.44
CA ASP A 241 11.91 -17.81 -3.88
C ASP A 241 10.69 -18.48 -4.50
N PHE A 242 9.53 -18.36 -3.84
CA PHE A 242 8.28 -18.88 -4.38
C PHE A 242 7.96 -18.28 -5.75
N TYR A 243 8.22 -16.98 -5.91
CA TYR A 243 7.95 -16.26 -7.16
C TYR A 243 8.96 -16.64 -8.25
N LEU A 244 10.25 -16.76 -7.94
CA LEU A 244 11.29 -17.24 -8.86
C LEU A 244 10.97 -18.66 -9.37
N LYS A 245 10.54 -19.57 -8.48
CA LYS A 245 10.08 -20.92 -8.86
C LYS A 245 8.83 -20.87 -9.75
N GLN A 246 7.92 -19.92 -9.51
CA GLN A 246 6.74 -19.72 -10.34
C GLN A 246 7.09 -19.16 -11.72
N LEU A 247 8.06 -18.25 -11.81
CA LEU A 247 8.60 -17.76 -13.08
C LEU A 247 9.15 -18.91 -13.91
N GLU A 248 9.97 -19.79 -13.34
CA GLU A 248 10.50 -20.96 -14.04
C GLU A 248 9.42 -21.88 -14.59
N LYS A 249 8.38 -22.16 -13.78
CA LYS A 249 7.24 -23.00 -14.20
C LYS A 249 6.42 -22.39 -15.34
N THR A 250 6.42 -21.06 -15.46
CA THR A 250 5.56 -20.35 -16.42
C THR A 250 6.31 -19.79 -17.62
N LYS A 251 7.63 -20.00 -17.73
CA LYS A 251 8.48 -19.53 -18.86
C LYS A 251 7.91 -19.88 -20.24
N ASN A 252 7.34 -21.07 -20.39
CA ASN A 252 6.81 -21.56 -21.68
C ASN A 252 5.29 -21.42 -21.79
N VAL A 253 4.62 -20.78 -20.81
CA VAL A 253 3.17 -20.61 -20.83
C VAL A 253 2.84 -19.30 -21.55
N PRO A 254 2.16 -19.35 -22.70
CA PRO A 254 1.75 -18.13 -23.41
C PRO A 254 0.82 -17.29 -22.52
N ASN A 255 0.99 -15.97 -22.57
CA ASN A 255 0.22 -14.99 -21.77
C ASN A 255 0.38 -15.13 -20.24
N SER A 256 1.48 -15.71 -19.76
CA SER A 256 1.82 -15.65 -18.33
C SER A 256 1.94 -14.18 -17.87
N THR A 257 1.33 -13.86 -16.73
CA THR A 257 1.46 -12.52 -16.11
C THR A 257 2.62 -12.46 -15.11
N PHE A 258 3.36 -13.57 -14.96
CA PHE A 258 4.53 -13.63 -14.10
C PHE A 258 5.75 -13.12 -14.86
N ASP A 259 6.23 -11.94 -14.47
CA ASP A 259 7.50 -11.37 -14.89
C ASP A 259 8.23 -10.73 -13.70
N GLU A 260 9.49 -10.36 -13.90
CA GLU A 260 10.32 -9.78 -12.84
C GLU A 260 9.79 -8.43 -12.34
N ASP A 261 9.26 -7.55 -13.19
CA ASP A 261 8.73 -6.29 -12.69
C ASP A 261 7.42 -6.50 -11.91
N ASN A 262 6.60 -7.50 -12.30
CA ASN A 262 5.42 -7.89 -11.53
C ASN A 262 5.81 -8.44 -10.16
N MET A 263 6.94 -9.17 -10.07
CA MET A 263 7.52 -9.60 -8.80
C MET A 263 7.95 -8.39 -7.96
N VAL A 264 8.73 -7.49 -8.55
CA VAL A 264 9.22 -6.26 -7.89
C VAL A 264 8.04 -5.44 -7.34
N GLN A 265 7.00 -5.25 -8.15
CA GLN A 265 5.81 -4.50 -7.71
C GLN A 265 4.99 -5.26 -6.66
N SER A 266 4.90 -6.59 -6.74
CA SER A 266 4.20 -7.39 -5.71
C SER A 266 4.92 -7.35 -4.37
N VAL A 267 6.26 -7.43 -4.37
CA VAL A 267 7.10 -7.25 -3.18
C VAL A 267 6.92 -5.86 -2.59
N PHE A 268 6.92 -4.82 -3.43
CA PHE A 268 6.62 -3.45 -3.02
C PHE A 268 5.24 -3.35 -2.34
N ASP A 269 4.20 -3.93 -2.95
CA ASP A 269 2.84 -3.87 -2.45
C ASP A 269 2.70 -4.58 -1.09
N LEU A 270 3.34 -5.74 -0.93
CA LEU A 270 3.33 -6.51 0.32
C LEU A 270 4.06 -5.76 1.44
N PHE A 271 5.25 -5.21 1.16
CA PHE A 271 6.01 -4.44 2.14
C PHE A 271 5.25 -3.20 2.58
N LEU A 272 4.73 -2.41 1.64
CA LEU A 272 3.96 -1.21 1.90
C LEU A 272 2.74 -1.51 2.78
N GLY A 273 1.97 -2.54 2.39
CA GLY A 273 0.76 -2.95 3.11
C GLY A 273 1.06 -3.51 4.50
N GLY A 274 2.08 -4.36 4.63
CA GLY A 274 2.42 -5.05 5.88
C GLY A 274 3.11 -4.17 6.93
N SER A 275 3.79 -3.11 6.49
CA SER A 275 4.57 -2.22 7.36
C SER A 275 3.75 -1.05 7.90
N GLU A 276 3.39 -0.11 7.01
CA GLU A 276 2.97 1.23 7.41
C GLU A 276 1.62 1.25 8.11
N THR A 277 0.69 0.39 7.64
CA THR A 277 -0.67 0.32 8.20
C THR A 277 -0.67 -0.22 9.64
N THR A 278 0.08 -1.30 9.88
CA THR A 278 0.27 -1.90 11.20
C THR A 278 0.97 -0.92 12.14
N ALA A 279 2.07 -0.32 11.69
CA ALA A 279 2.84 0.61 12.51
C ALA A 279 2.03 1.85 12.89
N THR A 280 1.28 2.42 11.95
CA THR A 280 0.38 3.55 12.21
C THR A 280 -0.69 3.17 13.24
N THR A 281 -1.28 1.98 13.12
CA THR A 281 -2.30 1.49 14.06
C THR A 281 -1.73 1.34 15.47
N LEU A 282 -0.54 0.76 15.61
CA LEU A 282 0.13 0.60 16.91
C LEU A 282 0.48 1.94 17.55
N ARG A 283 0.95 2.91 16.75
CA ARG A 283 1.23 4.27 17.24
C ARG A 283 -0.04 4.97 17.75
N TRP A 284 -1.15 4.86 17.02
CA TRP A 284 -2.44 5.35 17.51
C TRP A 284 -2.90 4.64 18.77
N ALA A 285 -2.75 3.31 18.85
CA ALA A 285 -3.12 2.55 20.04
C ALA A 285 -2.33 3.01 21.28
N LEU A 286 -1.02 3.22 21.15
CA LEU A 286 -0.18 3.78 22.23
C LEU A 286 -0.62 5.18 22.63
N LEU A 287 -0.86 6.06 21.66
CA LEU A 287 -1.35 7.40 21.94
C LEU A 287 -2.69 7.37 22.70
N TYR A 288 -3.61 6.49 22.30
CA TYR A 288 -4.89 6.34 22.97
C TYR A 288 -4.76 5.76 24.37
N MET A 289 -3.89 4.77 24.60
CA MET A 289 -3.61 4.25 25.95
C MET A 289 -3.06 5.34 26.88
N LEU A 290 -2.21 6.24 26.37
CA LEU A 290 -1.72 7.39 27.14
C LEU A 290 -2.81 8.42 27.49
N ILE A 291 -3.79 8.63 26.59
CA ILE A 291 -4.90 9.57 26.80
C ILE A 291 -5.97 8.97 27.74
N TYR A 292 -6.15 7.65 27.71
CA TYR A 292 -7.18 6.93 28.45
C TYR A 292 -6.55 5.87 29.38
N PRO A 293 -5.88 6.28 30.46
CA PRO A 293 -5.14 5.37 31.34
C PRO A 293 -6.02 4.34 32.06
N ASP A 294 -7.30 4.63 32.29
CA ASP A 294 -8.24 3.67 32.91
C ASP A 294 -8.56 2.46 32.02
N ILE A 295 -8.25 2.55 30.72
CA ILE A 295 -8.44 1.46 29.74
C ILE A 295 -7.14 0.65 29.57
N GLN A 296 -5.99 1.25 29.86
CA GLN A 296 -4.65 0.65 29.71
C GLN A 296 -4.42 -0.48 30.72
#